data_AF-A0A7X7VRP3-F1
#
_entry.id   AF-A0A7X7VRP3-F1
#
_cell.length_a   1.000
_cell.length_b   1.000
_cell.length_c   1.000
_cell.angle_alpha   90.00
_cell.angle_beta   90.00
_cell.angle_gamma   90.00
#
_symmetry.space_group_name_H-M   'P 1'
#
loop_
_entity.id
_entity.type
_entity.pdbx_description
1 polymer ?
#
loop_
_entity_poly.entity_id
_entity_poly.type
_entity_poly.pdbx_seq_one_letter_code
_entity_poly.pdbx_strand_id
1 'polypeptide(L)'
;MTSSKDEKDLSVEGTEAAEKAPGTTGYQLTDEDFNQICKRSLFGYQMGWNYERMQGSGYLWTILPQLRKIYGDDTPELKQMMRTHSQFINTSNFFNNVIIGIDLAIEEKEGIESEETVAGIKTGLMSPFAAIGDSIFGALLPTVFGALAANMAIAGNAFGVVIWIAASLAVMVFRWKQLKGAYKAGISLVTTMQGRLSALTEAASVLGVFMVGALVATMVNVVFAWSPEIMGVTLDLQNTFDMILPRLLPACIVGVIYWMLGKKNMTSTKAIFIVIVVCIVLAIALYFVIQRTRLGMMIRAGNDDRSMVESLGININMVYRIVFALGVAMAALAG
;
A
#
# COMPACT_ATOMS: atom_id res chain seq x y z
N MET A 1 48.15 -15.54 16.06
CA MET A 1 48.89 -14.29 15.82
C MET A 1 48.40 -13.71 14.50
N THR A 2 47.37 -12.86 14.58
CA THR A 2 47.44 -11.40 14.34
C THR A 2 47.26 -11.05 12.88
N SER A 3 46.04 -10.64 12.51
CA SER A 3 45.85 -9.55 11.57
C SER A 3 44.49 -8.91 11.82
N SER A 4 44.42 -8.07 12.86
CA SER A 4 43.45 -6.99 12.95
C SER A 4 44.06 -5.78 12.27
N LYS A 5 43.53 -5.38 11.12
CA LYS A 5 43.78 -4.06 10.55
C LYS A 5 42.51 -3.53 9.90
N ASP A 6 42.13 -2.35 10.38
CA ASP A 6 41.36 -1.32 9.70
C ASP A 6 39.83 -1.46 9.68
N GLU A 7 39.22 -1.52 10.87
CA GLU A 7 37.98 -0.77 11.11
C GLU A 7 38.37 0.61 11.62
N LYS A 8 38.35 1.61 10.72
CA LYS A 8 38.47 3.01 11.11
C LYS A 8 37.18 3.39 11.85
N ASP A 9 37.33 3.65 13.14
CA ASP A 9 36.46 4.51 13.91
C ASP A 9 36.10 5.75 13.08
N LEU A 10 34.85 5.83 12.66
CA LEU A 10 34.23 7.07 12.23
C LEU A 10 33.74 7.79 13.49
N SER A 11 34.68 8.15 14.37
CA SER A 11 34.50 9.31 15.22
C SER A 11 34.44 10.51 14.29
N VAL A 12 33.29 11.18 14.27
CA VAL A 12 33.13 12.47 13.60
C VAL A 12 34.04 13.45 14.33
N GLU A 13 35.27 13.63 13.81
CA GLU A 13 36.18 14.68 14.27
C GLU A 13 35.50 16.05 14.04
N GLY A 14 35.19 16.74 15.14
CA GLY A 14 34.68 18.11 15.13
C GLY A 14 33.25 18.29 15.66
N THR A 15 32.92 17.73 16.83
CA THR A 15 31.77 18.24 17.61
C THR A 15 32.27 18.82 18.92
N GLU A 16 32.20 20.14 19.04
CA GLU A 16 31.97 20.78 20.34
C GLU A 16 30.89 19.97 21.07
N ALA A 17 31.09 19.68 22.36
CA ALA A 17 30.20 18.82 23.14
C ALA A 17 28.75 19.24 22.87
N ALA A 18 28.03 18.42 22.08
CA ALA A 18 26.69 18.74 21.64
C ALA A 18 25.87 18.98 22.90
N GLU A 19 25.29 20.19 23.00
CA GLU A 19 24.51 20.59 24.15
C GLU A 19 23.46 19.52 24.44
N LYS A 20 23.44 19.06 25.69
CA LYS A 20 22.61 17.95 26.11
C LYS A 20 21.14 18.32 25.91
N ALA A 21 20.45 17.58 25.05
CA ALA A 21 19.04 17.81 24.78
C ALA A 21 18.19 17.72 26.07
N PRO A 22 17.13 18.54 26.21
CA PRO A 22 16.32 18.59 27.43
C PRO A 22 15.76 17.23 27.82
N GLY A 23 15.94 16.84 29.09
CA GLY A 23 15.39 15.58 29.62
C GLY A 23 16.12 14.30 29.17
N THR A 24 17.25 14.41 28.46
CA THR A 24 18.01 13.24 27.96
C THR A 24 19.20 12.90 28.86
N THR A 25 20.00 11.90 28.49
CA THR A 25 21.30 11.55 29.08
C THR A 25 22.48 12.14 28.31
N GLY A 26 22.23 12.68 27.10
CA GLY A 26 23.26 13.07 26.13
C GLY A 26 23.84 11.89 25.33
N TYR A 27 23.22 10.70 25.42
CA TYR A 27 23.64 9.53 24.64
C TYR A 27 23.40 9.72 23.15
N GLN A 28 24.40 9.35 22.34
CA GLN A 28 24.29 9.32 20.88
C GLN A 28 24.18 7.89 20.37
N LEU A 29 23.26 7.66 19.45
CA LEU A 29 22.98 6.35 18.89
C LEU A 29 24.17 5.81 18.09
N THR A 30 24.50 4.55 18.37
CA THR A 30 25.64 3.86 17.76
C THR A 30 25.21 2.92 16.63
N ASP A 31 26.18 2.43 15.87
CA ASP A 31 25.95 1.41 14.84
C ASP A 31 25.38 0.10 15.40
N GLU A 32 25.70 -0.23 16.65
CA GLU A 32 25.13 -1.38 17.35
C GLU A 32 23.65 -1.17 17.67
N ASP A 33 23.25 0.05 18.02
CA ASP A 33 21.84 0.40 18.27
C ASP A 33 21.00 0.24 17.01
N PHE A 34 21.48 0.75 15.87
CA PHE A 34 20.77 0.59 14.60
C PHE A 34 20.62 -0.89 14.24
N ASN A 35 21.65 -1.70 14.46
CA ASN A 35 21.56 -3.15 14.24
C ASN A 35 20.59 -3.82 15.21
N GLN A 36 20.52 -3.38 16.46
CA GLN A 36 19.55 -3.87 17.44
C GLN A 36 18.11 -3.53 17.02
N ILE A 37 17.85 -2.28 16.61
CA ILE A 37 16.56 -1.83 16.08
C ILE A 37 16.16 -2.69 14.88
N CYS A 38 17.06 -2.88 13.91
CA CYS A 38 16.76 -3.67 12.72
C CYS A 38 16.40 -5.12 13.05
N LYS A 39 17.13 -5.77 13.98
CA LYS A 39 16.80 -7.13 14.44
C LYS A 39 15.42 -7.18 15.11
N ARG A 40 15.15 -6.26 16.03
CA ARG A 40 13.86 -6.16 16.72
C ARG A 40 12.73 -5.90 15.72
N SER A 41 12.95 -4.99 14.78
CA SER A 41 11.99 -4.67 13.72
C SER A 41 11.67 -5.88 12.83
N LEU A 42 12.70 -6.67 12.46
CA LEU A 42 12.52 -7.83 11.58
C LEU A 42 11.74 -8.97 12.25
N PHE A 43 12.04 -9.27 13.52
CA PHE A 43 11.49 -10.44 14.20
C PHE A 43 10.27 -10.15 15.10
N GLY A 44 10.14 -8.93 15.61
CA GLY A 44 9.18 -8.61 16.67
C GLY A 44 8.20 -7.47 16.36
N TYR A 45 8.41 -6.68 15.31
CA TYR A 45 7.58 -5.48 15.06
C TYR A 45 6.08 -5.78 14.92
N GLN A 46 5.71 -6.82 14.18
CA GLN A 46 4.31 -7.17 13.96
C GLN A 46 3.71 -8.05 15.06
N MET A 47 4.51 -8.54 16.02
CA MET A 47 4.02 -9.43 17.08
C MET A 47 3.07 -8.72 18.05
N GLY A 48 3.18 -7.38 18.16
CA GLY A 48 2.33 -6.56 19.01
C GLY A 48 1.01 -6.14 18.36
N TRP A 49 0.72 -6.54 17.12
CA TRP A 49 -0.40 -6.01 16.35
C TRP A 49 -1.75 -6.24 17.06
N ASN A 50 -2.54 -5.16 17.20
CA ASN A 50 -3.86 -5.21 17.85
C ASN A 50 -4.82 -4.18 17.24
N TYR A 51 -6.12 -4.38 17.41
CA TYR A 51 -7.12 -3.49 16.80
C TYR A 51 -7.18 -2.08 17.41
N GLU A 52 -6.74 -1.88 18.65
CA GLU A 52 -6.79 -0.57 19.31
C GLU A 52 -5.74 0.37 18.72
N ARG A 53 -4.50 -0.12 18.52
CA ARG A 53 -3.33 0.70 18.20
C ARG A 53 -2.50 0.20 17.03
N MET A 54 -2.96 -0.85 16.36
CA MET A 54 -2.28 -1.51 15.25
C MET A 54 -0.84 -1.87 15.65
N GLN A 55 0.16 -1.19 15.09
CA GLN A 55 1.58 -1.50 15.31
C GLN A 55 2.19 -0.75 16.51
N GLY A 56 1.45 0.08 17.24
CA GLY A 56 2.01 0.95 18.30
C GLY A 56 2.83 0.22 19.38
N SER A 57 2.36 -0.93 19.85
CA SER A 57 3.09 -1.74 20.85
C SER A 57 4.40 -2.32 20.28
N GLY A 58 4.37 -2.78 19.02
CA GLY A 58 5.53 -3.28 18.30
C GLY A 58 6.55 -2.18 17.98
N TYR A 59 6.05 -0.97 17.68
CA TYR A 59 6.86 0.23 17.50
C TYR A 59 7.64 0.56 18.76
N LEU A 60 6.94 0.72 19.90
CA LEU A 60 7.57 0.98 21.18
C LEU A 60 8.57 -0.13 21.52
N TRP A 61 8.18 -1.40 21.41
CA TRP A 61 9.08 -2.51 21.73
C TRP A 61 10.35 -2.48 20.89
N THR A 62 10.28 -2.05 19.64
CA THR A 62 11.43 -2.00 18.74
C THR A 62 12.47 -0.97 19.19
N ILE A 63 12.04 0.20 19.67
CA ILE A 63 12.93 1.32 20.03
C ILE A 63 13.16 1.48 21.55
N LEU A 64 12.43 0.75 22.39
CA LEU A 64 12.50 0.88 23.86
C LEU A 64 13.93 0.82 24.42
N PRO A 65 14.84 -0.07 23.97
CA PRO A 65 16.22 -0.06 24.46
C PRO A 65 16.94 1.26 24.19
N GLN A 66 16.69 1.87 23.02
CA GLN A 66 17.27 3.15 22.63
C GLN A 66 16.65 4.31 23.43
N LEU A 67 15.33 4.29 23.63
CA LEU A 67 14.66 5.27 24.49
C LEU A 67 15.21 5.23 25.92
N ARG A 68 15.45 4.04 26.48
CA ARG A 68 16.06 3.87 27.81
C ARG A 68 17.49 4.45 27.87
N LYS A 69 18.27 4.35 26.79
CA LYS A 69 19.60 4.96 26.71
C LYS A 69 19.52 6.49 26.58
N ILE A 70 18.60 7.00 25.78
CA ILE A 70 18.41 8.45 25.52
C ILE A 70 17.87 9.16 26.75
N TYR A 71 16.83 8.64 27.42
CA TYR A 71 16.15 9.32 28.54
C TYR A 71 16.56 8.80 29.92
N GLY A 72 17.28 7.67 30.00
CA GLY A 72 17.61 7.00 31.26
C GLY A 72 16.46 6.15 31.79
N ASP A 73 16.79 5.19 32.65
CA ASP A 73 15.80 4.32 33.28
C ASP A 73 15.01 5.07 34.37
N ASP A 74 13.73 4.72 34.51
CA ASP A 74 12.80 5.21 35.53
C ASP A 74 12.51 6.74 35.51
N THR A 75 12.91 7.45 34.46
CA THR A 75 12.67 8.89 34.32
C THR A 75 11.22 9.22 33.91
N PRO A 76 10.68 10.38 34.35
CA PRO A 76 9.35 10.82 33.90
C PRO A 76 9.32 11.10 32.39
N GLU A 77 10.43 11.56 31.81
CA GLU A 77 10.59 11.83 30.38
C GLU A 77 10.48 10.54 29.56
N LEU A 78 11.14 9.46 30.00
CA LEU A 78 11.00 8.14 29.38
C LEU A 78 9.54 7.68 29.39
N LYS A 79 8.83 7.82 30.52
CA LYS A 79 7.43 7.41 30.63
C LYS A 79 6.51 8.20 29.69
N GLN A 80 6.77 9.49 29.52
CA GLN A 80 6.02 10.36 28.61
C GLN A 80 6.26 9.92 27.16
N MET A 81 7.52 9.79 26.73
CA MET A 81 7.83 9.36 25.38
C MET A 81 7.35 7.95 25.08
N MET A 82 7.42 7.02 26.03
CA MET A 82 6.83 5.67 25.86
C MET A 82 5.33 5.73 25.54
N ARG A 83 4.56 6.66 26.13
CA ARG A 83 3.15 6.85 25.79
C ARG A 83 3.00 7.37 24.36
N THR A 84 3.83 8.33 23.96
CA THR A 84 3.86 8.90 22.61
C THR A 84 4.25 7.85 21.56
N HIS A 85 5.17 6.94 21.86
CA HIS A 85 5.50 5.82 20.97
C HIS A 85 4.49 4.68 20.99
N SER A 86 3.61 4.64 21.99
CA SER A 86 2.48 3.70 22.07
C SER A 86 1.21 4.21 21.39
N GLN A 87 1.26 5.33 20.67
CA GLN A 87 0.10 5.85 19.94
C GLN A 87 -0.25 4.95 18.74
N PHE A 88 -1.42 5.20 18.13
CA PHE A 88 -1.82 4.51 16.91
C PHE A 88 -0.81 4.78 15.80
N ILE A 89 -0.28 3.71 15.21
CA ILE A 89 0.52 3.78 14.00
C ILE A 89 0.24 2.53 13.17
N ASN A 90 -0.05 2.74 11.90
CA ASN A 90 -0.24 1.66 10.96
C ASN A 90 0.40 2.04 9.63
N THR A 91 1.55 1.44 9.36
CA THR A 91 2.34 1.67 8.15
C THR A 91 2.88 0.37 7.60
N SER A 92 3.46 0.45 6.41
CA SER A 92 4.04 -0.72 5.77
C SER A 92 5.29 -1.17 6.53
N ASN A 93 5.41 -2.49 6.75
CA ASN A 93 6.62 -3.08 7.36
C ASN A 93 7.90 -2.71 6.61
N PHE A 94 7.78 -2.43 5.31
CA PHE A 94 8.92 -2.10 4.46
C PHE A 94 9.45 -0.69 4.71
N PHE A 95 8.66 0.23 5.26
CA PHE A 95 9.05 1.62 5.51
C PHE A 95 8.97 2.06 6.98
N ASN A 96 8.55 1.19 7.91
CA ASN A 96 8.53 1.50 9.35
C ASN A 96 9.89 2.03 9.87
N ASN A 97 11.02 1.46 9.43
CA ASN A 97 12.35 1.85 9.85
C ASN A 97 12.74 3.26 9.37
N VAL A 98 12.07 3.80 8.35
CA VAL A 98 12.29 5.19 7.93
C VAL A 98 11.71 6.14 8.96
N ILE A 99 10.48 5.89 9.42
CA ILE A 99 9.83 6.69 10.47
C ILE A 99 10.63 6.58 11.77
N ILE A 100 11.04 5.37 12.17
CA ILE A 100 11.88 5.14 13.36
C ILE A 100 13.19 5.93 13.29
N GLY A 101 13.86 5.90 12.13
CA GLY A 101 15.12 6.63 11.96
C GLY A 101 14.95 8.15 12.11
N ILE A 102 13.89 8.70 11.53
CA ILE A 102 13.59 10.14 11.63
C ILE A 102 13.22 10.51 13.07
N ASP A 103 12.32 9.76 13.71
CA ASP A 103 11.90 10.01 15.10
C ASP A 103 13.11 10.06 16.04
N LEU A 104 13.95 9.00 16.00
CA LEU A 104 15.12 8.91 16.87
C LEU A 104 16.14 10.03 16.63
N ALA A 105 16.27 10.50 15.38
CA ALA A 105 17.15 11.63 15.07
C ALA A 105 16.66 12.94 15.67
N ILE A 106 15.35 13.13 15.73
CA ILE A 106 14.72 14.32 16.33
C ILE A 106 14.79 14.21 17.85
N GLU A 107 14.46 13.05 18.42
CA GLU A 107 14.55 12.82 19.85
C GLU A 107 15.97 12.95 20.40
N GLU A 108 17.00 12.51 19.66
CA GLU A 108 18.39 12.70 20.08
C GLU A 108 18.78 14.19 20.15
N LYS A 109 18.17 15.04 19.32
CA LYS A 109 18.51 16.48 19.21
C LYS A 109 17.67 17.37 20.11
N GLU A 110 16.36 17.16 20.15
CA GLU A 110 15.39 18.01 20.84
C GLU A 110 14.88 17.37 22.15
N GLY A 111 15.19 16.09 22.40
CA GLY A 111 14.81 15.42 23.64
C GLY A 111 13.29 15.43 23.85
N ILE A 112 12.86 15.76 25.06
CA ILE A 112 11.42 15.77 25.40
C ILE A 112 10.60 16.82 24.62
N GLU A 113 11.25 17.89 24.13
CA GLU A 113 10.58 18.94 23.35
C GLU A 113 10.17 18.44 21.95
N SER A 114 10.74 17.31 21.50
CA SER A 114 10.40 16.68 20.22
C SER A 114 9.03 15.99 20.19
N GLU A 115 8.32 15.87 21.32
CA GLU A 115 7.14 15.02 21.44
C GLU A 115 6.08 15.31 20.37
N GLU A 116 5.74 16.60 20.18
CA GLU A 116 4.75 17.04 19.19
C GLU A 116 5.25 16.79 17.76
N THR A 117 6.52 17.08 17.49
CA THR A 117 7.17 16.87 16.20
C THR A 117 7.17 15.39 15.82
N VAL A 118 7.54 14.50 16.74
CA VAL A 118 7.55 13.05 16.57
C VAL A 118 6.14 12.51 16.32
N ALA A 119 5.14 12.99 17.06
CA ALA A 119 3.75 12.62 16.83
C ALA A 119 3.24 13.09 15.45
N GLY A 120 3.58 14.33 15.06
CA GLY A 120 3.24 14.89 13.76
C GLY A 120 3.86 14.12 12.59
N ILE A 121 5.13 13.73 12.70
CA ILE A 121 5.83 12.96 11.66
C ILE A 121 5.24 11.57 11.51
N LYS A 122 4.97 10.86 12.63
CA LYS A 122 4.32 9.54 12.56
C LYS A 122 2.97 9.62 11.87
N THR A 123 2.12 10.56 12.28
CA THR A 123 0.77 10.69 11.72
C THR A 123 0.80 11.13 10.25
N GLY A 124 1.73 12.02 9.88
CA GLY A 124 1.90 12.50 8.51
C GLY A 124 2.50 11.46 7.55
N LEU A 125 3.44 10.63 8.02
CA LEU A 125 4.15 9.67 7.17
C LEU A 125 3.57 8.25 7.18
N MET A 126 2.78 7.88 8.20
CA MET A 126 2.28 6.50 8.31
C MET A 126 1.47 6.07 7.08
N SER A 127 0.54 6.91 6.61
CA SER A 127 -0.41 6.57 5.54
C SER A 127 0.26 6.55 4.16
N PRO A 128 1.07 7.55 3.77
CA PRO A 128 1.81 7.48 2.52
C PRO A 128 2.74 6.28 2.42
N PHE A 129 3.52 6.02 3.48
CA PHE A 129 4.45 4.89 3.49
C PHE A 129 3.74 3.55 3.59
N ALA A 130 2.54 3.49 4.19
CA ALA A 130 1.65 2.33 4.08
C ALA A 130 1.34 2.05 2.61
N ALA A 131 0.75 3.03 1.92
CA ALA A 131 0.32 2.88 0.53
C ALA A 131 1.49 2.49 -0.39
N ILE A 132 2.61 3.22 -0.34
CA ILE A 132 3.77 2.98 -1.20
C ILE A 132 4.41 1.62 -0.88
N GLY A 133 4.62 1.33 0.41
CA GLY A 133 5.26 0.10 0.85
C GLY A 133 4.45 -1.13 0.47
N ASP A 134 3.15 -1.10 0.71
CA ASP A 134 2.26 -2.22 0.42
C ASP A 134 2.08 -2.43 -1.09
N SER A 135 2.03 -1.35 -1.87
CA SER A 135 1.95 -1.42 -3.34
C SER A 135 3.18 -2.08 -3.95
N ILE A 136 4.37 -1.62 -3.56
CA ILE A 136 5.62 -2.07 -4.17
C ILE A 136 6.02 -3.44 -3.60
N PHE A 137 6.18 -3.52 -2.29
CA PHE A 137 6.79 -4.67 -1.64
C PHE A 137 5.76 -5.71 -1.18
N GLY A 138 4.53 -5.28 -0.87
CA GLY A 138 3.43 -6.18 -0.49
C GLY A 138 2.72 -6.82 -1.69
N ALA A 139 2.59 -6.10 -2.80
CA ALA A 139 1.83 -6.57 -3.97
C ALA A 139 2.72 -6.80 -5.20
N LEU A 140 3.41 -5.77 -5.70
CA LEU A 140 4.14 -5.84 -6.97
C LEU A 140 5.26 -6.89 -6.96
N LEU A 141 6.19 -6.83 -6.00
CA LEU A 141 7.32 -7.76 -5.95
C LEU A 141 6.87 -9.23 -5.78
N PRO A 142 5.98 -9.58 -4.83
CA PRO A 142 5.47 -10.95 -4.74
C PRO A 142 4.73 -11.40 -5.99
N THR A 143 3.99 -10.52 -6.66
CA THR A 143 3.29 -10.86 -7.91
C THR A 143 4.27 -11.17 -9.04
N VAL A 144 5.28 -10.32 -9.24
CA VAL A 144 6.27 -10.49 -10.32
C VAL A 144 7.13 -11.73 -10.07
N PHE A 145 7.75 -11.83 -8.89
CA PHE A 145 8.66 -12.94 -8.59
C PHE A 145 7.90 -14.25 -8.32
N GLY A 146 6.69 -14.18 -7.77
CA GLY A 146 5.82 -15.34 -7.60
C GLY A 146 5.34 -15.89 -8.93
N ALA A 147 4.92 -15.04 -9.88
CA ALA A 147 4.55 -15.47 -11.23
C ALA A 147 5.74 -16.07 -11.99
N LEU A 148 6.92 -15.46 -11.89
CA LEU A 148 8.16 -16.01 -12.44
C LEU A 148 8.46 -17.39 -11.85
N ALA A 149 8.43 -17.52 -10.53
CA ALA A 149 8.71 -18.77 -9.83
C ALA A 149 7.70 -19.87 -10.21
N ALA A 150 6.41 -19.53 -10.30
CA ALA A 150 5.35 -20.45 -10.69
C ALA A 150 5.53 -20.94 -12.14
N ASN A 151 5.80 -20.04 -13.09
CA ASN A 151 6.01 -20.41 -14.48
C ASN A 151 7.23 -21.32 -14.66
N MET A 152 8.33 -21.04 -13.95
CA MET A 152 9.50 -21.91 -13.96
C MET A 152 9.22 -23.27 -13.34
N ALA A 153 8.43 -23.33 -12.26
CA ALA A 153 8.02 -24.58 -11.65
C ALA A 153 7.16 -25.45 -12.58
N ILE A 154 6.22 -24.84 -13.33
CA ILE A 154 5.42 -25.53 -14.36
C ILE A 154 6.33 -26.12 -15.45
N ALA A 155 7.40 -25.42 -15.81
CA ALA A 155 8.43 -25.90 -16.73
C ALA A 155 9.40 -26.94 -16.12
N GLY A 156 9.16 -27.40 -14.89
CA GLY A 156 9.99 -28.38 -14.18
C GLY A 156 11.28 -27.82 -13.57
N ASN A 157 11.43 -26.49 -13.49
CA ASN A 157 12.64 -25.82 -12.99
C ASN A 157 12.39 -25.12 -11.65
N ALA A 158 12.99 -25.64 -10.57
CA ALA A 158 12.86 -25.07 -9.22
C ALA A 158 13.66 -23.77 -8.98
N PHE A 159 14.52 -23.35 -9.93
CA PHE A 159 15.37 -22.18 -9.77
C PHE A 159 14.59 -20.87 -9.59
N GLY A 160 13.35 -20.82 -10.08
CA GLY A 160 12.46 -19.67 -9.89
C GLY A 160 12.21 -19.33 -8.41
N VAL A 161 12.11 -20.33 -7.54
CA VAL A 161 11.94 -20.11 -6.08
C VAL A 161 13.20 -19.48 -5.47
N VAL A 162 14.39 -19.87 -5.94
CA VAL A 162 15.66 -19.29 -5.48
C VAL A 162 15.74 -17.80 -5.82
N ILE A 163 15.31 -17.42 -7.02
CA ILE A 163 15.23 -16.02 -7.44
C ILE A 163 14.27 -15.24 -6.52
N TRP A 164 13.11 -15.80 -6.20
CA TRP A 164 12.15 -15.14 -5.32
C TRP A 164 12.67 -14.97 -3.89
N ILE A 165 13.36 -15.98 -3.35
CA ILE A 165 14.04 -15.89 -2.05
C ILE A 165 15.12 -14.81 -2.09
N ALA A 166 15.95 -14.77 -3.14
CA ALA A 166 17.00 -13.75 -3.29
C ALA A 166 16.42 -12.33 -3.36
N ALA A 167 15.32 -12.13 -4.10
CA ALA A 167 14.60 -10.86 -4.13
C ALA A 167 14.06 -10.48 -2.74
N SER A 168 13.50 -11.43 -2.00
CA SER A 168 12.99 -11.20 -0.64
C SER A 168 14.11 -10.81 0.33
N LEU A 169 15.28 -11.45 0.24
CA LEU A 169 16.47 -11.09 1.01
C LEU A 169 16.99 -9.70 0.64
N ALA A 170 16.97 -9.32 -0.65
CA ALA A 170 17.34 -7.97 -1.07
C ALA A 170 16.43 -6.90 -0.44
N VAL A 171 15.11 -7.18 -0.34
CA VAL A 171 14.16 -6.31 0.37
C VAL A 171 14.51 -6.22 1.87
N MET A 172 14.90 -7.32 2.51
CA MET A 172 15.34 -7.28 3.91
C MET A 172 16.61 -6.45 4.10
N VAL A 173 17.58 -6.57 3.20
CA VAL A 173 18.81 -5.75 3.22
C VAL A 173 18.49 -4.27 3.01
N PHE A 174 17.57 -3.96 2.08
CA PHE A 174 17.08 -2.59 1.87
C PHE A 174 16.46 -2.02 3.16
N ARG A 175 15.55 -2.76 3.81
CA ARG A 175 14.94 -2.39 5.10
C ARG A 175 15.96 -2.16 6.19
N TRP A 176 17.07 -2.89 6.19
CA TRP A 176 18.14 -2.72 7.18
C TRP A 176 18.96 -1.46 6.93
N LYS A 177 19.34 -1.21 5.67
CA LYS A 177 20.16 -0.04 5.30
C LYS A 177 19.40 1.28 5.38
N GLN A 178 18.09 1.26 5.11
CA GLN A 178 17.29 2.49 5.10
C GLN A 178 17.23 3.19 6.46
N LEU A 179 17.34 2.45 7.59
CA LEU A 179 17.26 3.02 8.93
C LEU A 179 18.32 4.10 9.16
N LYS A 180 19.59 3.77 8.87
CA LYS A 180 20.71 4.72 9.02
C LYS A 180 20.59 5.89 8.05
N GLY A 181 20.10 5.65 6.83
CA GLY A 181 19.85 6.71 5.85
C GLY A 181 18.78 7.68 6.35
N ALA A 182 17.67 7.16 6.87
CA ALA A 182 16.58 7.94 7.43
C ALA A 182 17.00 8.72 8.68
N TYR A 183 17.82 8.12 9.54
CA TYR A 183 18.39 8.80 10.71
C TYR A 183 19.25 10.00 10.33
N LYS A 184 20.19 9.83 9.38
CA LYS A 184 21.02 10.94 8.88
C LYS A 184 20.17 12.04 8.22
N ALA A 185 19.15 11.65 7.46
CA ALA A 185 18.21 12.60 6.88
C ALA A 185 17.40 13.34 7.97
N GLY A 186 17.00 12.65 9.04
CA GLY A 186 16.35 13.22 10.22
C GLY A 186 17.20 14.27 10.93
N ILE A 187 18.49 13.97 11.17
CA ILE A 187 19.44 14.95 11.75
C ILE A 187 19.51 16.19 10.85
N SER A 188 19.63 15.98 9.53
CA SER A 188 19.65 17.10 8.58
C SER A 188 18.34 17.91 8.64
N LEU A 189 17.18 17.29 8.80
CA LEU A 189 15.89 17.99 8.89
C LEU A 189 15.84 18.93 10.10
N VAL A 190 16.23 18.44 11.28
CA VAL A 190 16.27 19.23 12.52
C VAL A 190 17.28 20.38 12.41
N THR A 191 18.46 20.09 11.87
CA THR A 191 19.57 21.05 11.83
C THR A 191 19.47 22.08 10.71
N THR A 192 18.89 21.73 9.56
CA THR A 192 18.89 22.62 8.39
C THR A 192 17.62 23.42 8.21
N MET A 193 16.42 22.92 8.56
CA MET A 193 15.17 23.67 8.31
C MET A 193 13.96 23.09 9.08
N GLN A 194 13.56 23.70 10.20
CA GLN A 194 12.28 23.43 10.88
C GLN A 194 11.05 23.54 9.94
N GLY A 195 11.15 24.32 8.85
CA GLY A 195 10.09 24.48 7.85
C GLY A 195 9.99 23.39 6.76
N ARG A 196 10.91 22.41 6.70
CA ARG A 196 10.86 21.33 5.67
C ARG A 196 10.09 20.08 6.11
N LEU A 197 9.71 19.99 7.39
CA LEU A 197 8.89 18.88 7.88
C LEU A 197 7.51 18.86 7.19
N SER A 198 6.88 20.03 7.00
CA SER A 198 5.63 20.14 6.21
C SER A 198 5.86 19.65 4.78
N ALA A 199 6.92 20.12 4.12
CA ALA A 199 7.25 19.71 2.75
C ALA A 199 7.47 18.19 2.62
N LEU A 200 8.10 17.55 3.62
CA LEU A 200 8.27 16.09 3.64
C LEU A 200 6.93 15.36 3.75
N THR A 201 6.08 15.77 4.69
CA THR A 201 4.75 15.16 4.88
C THR A 201 3.82 15.40 3.68
N GLU A 202 3.87 16.59 3.08
CA GLU A 202 3.14 16.93 1.85
C GLU A 202 3.63 16.10 0.65
N ALA A 203 4.95 16.02 0.43
CA ALA A 203 5.51 15.23 -0.65
C ALA A 203 5.18 13.74 -0.50
N ALA A 204 5.26 13.21 0.72
CA ALA A 204 4.83 11.85 1.02
C ALA A 204 3.34 11.68 0.70
N SER A 205 2.48 12.60 1.17
CA SER A 205 1.04 12.56 0.91
C SER A 205 0.69 12.55 -0.57
N VAL A 206 1.32 13.42 -1.37
CA VAL A 206 1.14 13.45 -2.83
C VAL A 206 1.56 12.13 -3.47
N LEU A 207 2.72 11.58 -3.07
CA LEU A 207 3.20 10.29 -3.57
C LEU A 207 2.27 9.13 -3.17
N GLY A 208 1.70 9.16 -1.96
CA GLY A 208 0.72 8.20 -1.48
C GLY A 208 -0.57 8.22 -2.29
N VAL A 209 -1.15 9.41 -2.52
CA VAL A 209 -2.36 9.58 -3.34
C VAL A 209 -2.11 9.14 -4.79
N PHE A 210 -0.96 9.50 -5.36
CA PHE A 210 -0.55 9.05 -6.68
C PHE A 210 -0.49 7.52 -6.77
N MET A 211 0.12 6.86 -5.77
CA MET A 211 0.24 5.41 -5.75
C MET A 211 -1.12 4.72 -5.65
N VAL A 212 -2.05 5.24 -4.83
CA VAL A 212 -3.43 4.73 -4.76
C VAL A 212 -4.10 4.81 -6.14
N GLY A 213 -3.96 5.94 -6.85
CA GLY A 213 -4.48 6.07 -8.23
C GLY A 213 -3.88 5.05 -9.19
N ALA A 214 -2.56 4.84 -9.15
CA ALA A 214 -1.86 3.86 -9.98
C ALA A 214 -2.31 2.42 -9.67
N LEU A 215 -2.52 2.07 -8.39
CA LEU A 215 -3.05 0.77 -7.99
C LEU A 215 -4.46 0.53 -8.51
N VAL A 216 -5.33 1.53 -8.46
CA VAL A 216 -6.69 1.42 -9.00
C VAL A 216 -6.65 1.11 -10.50
N ALA A 217 -5.81 1.81 -11.26
CA ALA A 217 -5.69 1.60 -12.70
C ALA A 217 -5.11 0.21 -13.06
N THR A 218 -4.19 -0.31 -12.25
CA THR A 218 -3.44 -1.53 -12.56
C THR A 218 -4.04 -2.81 -11.97
N MET A 219 -4.52 -2.77 -10.73
CA MET A 219 -4.93 -3.95 -9.97
C MET A 219 -6.43 -4.24 -10.06
N VAL A 220 -7.28 -3.25 -10.37
CA VAL A 220 -8.72 -3.45 -10.54
C VAL A 220 -9.00 -3.85 -11.98
N ASN A 221 -9.23 -5.15 -12.19
CA ASN A 221 -9.55 -5.72 -13.50
C ASN A 221 -11.05 -5.97 -13.63
N VAL A 222 -11.77 -4.92 -14.01
CA VAL A 222 -13.20 -5.00 -14.35
C VAL A 222 -13.35 -4.60 -15.80
N VAL A 223 -13.83 -5.54 -16.61
CA VAL A 223 -14.06 -5.37 -18.04
C VAL A 223 -15.54 -5.52 -18.35
N PHE A 224 -15.99 -4.85 -19.41
CA PHE A 224 -17.30 -5.14 -19.97
C PHE A 224 -17.30 -6.54 -20.60
N ALA A 225 -18.06 -7.46 -20.01
CA ALA A 225 -18.15 -8.84 -20.50
C ALA A 225 -18.94 -8.99 -21.82
N TRP A 226 -19.52 -7.91 -22.34
CA TRP A 226 -20.40 -7.94 -23.51
C TRP A 226 -19.77 -7.19 -24.70
N SER A 227 -19.39 -7.93 -25.74
CA SER A 227 -18.85 -7.42 -27.00
C SER A 227 -19.77 -7.81 -28.16
N PRO A 228 -20.79 -7.00 -28.50
CA PRO A 228 -21.66 -7.30 -29.62
C PRO A 228 -20.90 -7.08 -30.94
N GLU A 229 -20.97 -8.03 -31.88
CA GLU A 229 -20.53 -7.73 -33.26
C GLU A 229 -21.70 -7.18 -34.06
N ILE A 230 -21.49 -6.03 -34.68
CA ILE A 230 -22.45 -5.39 -35.58
C ILE A 230 -21.85 -5.44 -36.98
N MET A 231 -22.53 -6.13 -37.90
CA MET A 231 -22.14 -6.21 -39.32
C MET A 231 -20.69 -6.71 -39.56
N GLY A 232 -20.23 -7.68 -38.77
CA GLY A 232 -18.89 -8.28 -38.93
C GLY A 232 -17.74 -7.50 -38.27
N VAL A 233 -18.03 -6.41 -37.56
CA VAL A 233 -17.07 -5.69 -36.73
C VAL A 233 -17.47 -5.86 -35.26
N THR A 234 -16.57 -6.43 -34.46
CA THR A 234 -16.68 -6.51 -33.00
C THR A 234 -16.68 -5.09 -32.44
N LEU A 235 -17.81 -4.64 -31.85
CA LEU A 235 -17.81 -3.40 -31.09
C LEU A 235 -17.20 -3.69 -29.73
N ASP A 236 -15.92 -3.36 -29.62
CA ASP A 236 -15.23 -3.37 -28.35
C ASP A 236 -15.62 -2.12 -27.55
N LEU A 237 -16.67 -2.27 -26.75
CA LEU A 237 -17.15 -1.23 -25.84
C LEU A 237 -16.04 -0.81 -24.87
N GLN A 238 -15.17 -1.74 -24.45
CA GLN A 238 -14.04 -1.44 -23.59
C GLN A 238 -13.08 -0.46 -24.30
N ASN A 239 -12.71 -0.72 -25.55
CA ASN A 239 -11.87 0.20 -26.33
C ASN A 239 -12.53 1.56 -26.59
N THR A 240 -13.86 1.58 -26.75
CA THR A 240 -14.60 2.84 -26.97
C THR A 240 -14.52 3.74 -25.73
N PHE A 241 -14.71 3.18 -24.54
CA PHE A 241 -14.55 3.93 -23.29
C PHE A 241 -13.08 4.23 -22.97
N ASP A 242 -12.16 3.30 -23.24
CA ASP A 242 -10.73 3.49 -23.01
C ASP A 242 -10.11 4.57 -23.92
N MET A 243 -10.71 4.84 -25.09
CA MET A 243 -10.33 5.99 -25.94
C MET A 243 -10.65 7.35 -25.30
N ILE A 244 -11.66 7.43 -24.42
CA ILE A 244 -12.01 8.66 -23.70
C ILE A 244 -11.16 8.77 -22.44
N LEU A 245 -11.16 7.72 -21.61
CA LEU A 245 -10.34 7.61 -20.41
C LEU A 245 -10.03 6.13 -20.12
N PRO A 246 -8.76 5.71 -20.16
CA PRO A 246 -8.39 4.32 -19.90
C PRO A 246 -8.75 3.94 -18.46
N ARG A 247 -9.38 2.78 -18.28
CA ARG A 247 -9.79 2.26 -16.95
C ARG A 247 -10.82 3.15 -16.23
N LEU A 248 -11.71 3.81 -16.98
CA LEU A 248 -12.82 4.60 -16.43
C LEU A 248 -13.72 3.77 -15.49
N LEU A 249 -14.08 2.55 -15.90
CA LEU A 249 -14.98 1.69 -15.12
C LEU A 249 -14.39 1.32 -13.74
N PRO A 250 -13.13 0.84 -13.62
CA PRO A 250 -12.42 0.72 -12.35
C PRO A 250 -12.44 2.00 -11.50
N ALA A 251 -12.18 3.16 -12.10
CA ALA A 251 -12.15 4.44 -11.39
C ALA A 251 -13.54 4.79 -10.81
N CYS A 252 -14.61 4.61 -11.57
CA CYS A 252 -15.98 4.85 -11.10
C CYS A 252 -16.35 3.93 -9.93
N ILE A 253 -16.04 2.64 -10.03
CA ILE A 253 -16.32 1.66 -8.96
C ILE A 253 -15.60 2.05 -7.67
N VAL A 254 -14.32 2.41 -7.76
CA VAL A 254 -13.55 2.85 -6.60
C VAL A 254 -14.10 4.18 -6.05
N GLY A 255 -14.51 5.10 -6.90
CA GLY A 255 -15.17 6.35 -6.50
C GLY A 255 -16.46 6.11 -5.70
N VAL A 256 -17.30 5.17 -6.14
CA VAL A 256 -18.53 4.78 -5.43
C VAL A 256 -18.20 4.16 -4.07
N ILE A 257 -17.19 3.28 -4.00
CA ILE A 257 -16.78 2.66 -2.73
C ILE A 257 -16.20 3.71 -1.78
N TYR A 258 -15.36 4.62 -2.27
CA TYR A 258 -14.79 5.72 -1.50
C TYR A 258 -15.88 6.62 -0.91
N TRP A 259 -16.84 7.04 -1.75
CA TRP A 259 -18.01 7.80 -1.29
C TRP A 259 -18.84 7.04 -0.24
N MET A 260 -19.02 5.73 -0.43
CA MET A 260 -19.75 4.89 0.51
C MET A 260 -19.05 4.81 1.87
N LEU A 261 -17.72 4.74 1.89
CA LEU A 261 -16.91 4.71 3.12
C LEU A 261 -16.97 6.02 3.91
N GLY A 262 -17.25 7.15 3.26
CA GLY A 262 -17.47 8.45 3.93
C GLY A 262 -18.75 8.52 4.78
N LYS A 263 -19.64 7.52 4.73
CA LYS A 263 -20.88 7.51 5.52
C LYS A 263 -20.65 7.03 6.96
N LYS A 264 -21.27 7.72 7.92
CA LYS A 264 -21.09 7.59 9.40
C LYS A 264 -21.19 6.18 10.01
N ASN A 265 -21.73 5.18 9.29
CA ASN A 265 -21.88 3.79 9.76
C ASN A 265 -21.20 2.74 8.85
N MET A 266 -20.44 3.19 7.86
CA MET A 266 -19.75 2.33 6.91
C MET A 266 -18.37 1.97 7.44
N THR A 267 -18.01 0.70 7.28
CA THR A 267 -16.70 0.15 7.64
C THR A 267 -16.18 -0.61 6.42
N SER A 268 -14.86 -0.77 6.28
CA SER A 268 -14.26 -1.52 5.16
C SER A 268 -14.85 -2.92 5.02
N THR A 269 -15.11 -3.61 6.14
CA THR A 269 -15.73 -4.95 6.13
C THR A 269 -17.14 -4.94 5.54
N LYS A 270 -18.00 -4.00 5.95
CA LYS A 270 -19.35 -3.84 5.37
C LYS A 270 -19.30 -3.53 3.88
N ALA A 271 -18.38 -2.65 3.46
CA ALA A 271 -18.21 -2.33 2.05
C ALA A 271 -17.86 -3.57 1.22
N ILE A 272 -16.95 -4.42 1.72
CA ILE A 272 -16.59 -5.70 1.07
C ILE A 272 -17.82 -6.60 0.94
N PHE A 273 -18.60 -6.78 2.01
CA PHE A 273 -19.82 -7.60 1.95
C PHE A 273 -20.85 -7.07 0.95
N ILE A 274 -21.04 -5.75 0.87
CA ILE A 274 -21.94 -5.13 -0.11
C ILE A 274 -21.48 -5.45 -1.53
N VAL A 275 -20.19 -5.29 -1.83
CA VAL A 275 -19.63 -5.60 -3.16
C VAL A 275 -19.84 -7.07 -3.50
N ILE A 276 -19.57 -7.98 -2.57
CA ILE A 276 -19.80 -9.43 -2.77
C ILE A 276 -21.27 -9.71 -3.10
N VAL A 277 -22.20 -9.16 -2.32
CA VAL A 277 -23.64 -9.36 -2.55
C VAL A 277 -24.07 -8.78 -3.91
N VAL A 278 -23.59 -7.59 -4.27
CA VAL A 278 -23.87 -6.97 -5.58
C VAL A 278 -23.34 -7.86 -6.72
N CYS A 279 -22.11 -8.37 -6.61
CA CYS A 279 -21.54 -9.28 -7.61
C CYS A 279 -22.36 -10.56 -7.75
N ILE A 280 -22.81 -11.17 -6.64
CA ILE A 280 -23.65 -12.37 -6.66
C ILE A 280 -25.01 -12.08 -7.31
N VAL A 281 -25.66 -10.98 -6.93
CA VAL A 281 -26.96 -10.58 -7.50
C VAL A 281 -26.83 -10.32 -9.00
N LEU A 282 -25.79 -9.61 -9.44
CA LEU A 282 -25.53 -9.37 -10.86
C LEU A 282 -25.26 -10.67 -11.62
N ALA A 283 -24.49 -11.60 -11.05
CA ALA A 283 -24.24 -12.90 -11.67
C ALA A 283 -25.52 -13.73 -11.83
N ILE A 284 -26.38 -13.77 -10.80
CA ILE A 284 -27.67 -14.48 -10.84
C ILE A 284 -28.62 -13.82 -11.84
N ALA A 285 -28.69 -12.48 -11.84
CA ALA A 285 -29.53 -11.73 -12.79
C ALA A 285 -29.09 -11.99 -14.23
N LEU A 286 -27.78 -11.93 -14.51
CA LEU A 286 -27.23 -12.21 -15.83
C LEU A 286 -27.49 -13.67 -16.25
N TYR A 287 -27.30 -14.63 -15.33
CA TYR A 287 -27.64 -16.03 -15.55
C TYR A 287 -29.12 -16.19 -15.92
N PHE A 288 -30.03 -15.53 -15.21
CA PHE A 288 -31.46 -15.60 -15.49
C PHE A 288 -31.82 -14.97 -16.84
N VAL A 289 -31.26 -13.80 -17.15
CA VAL A 289 -31.46 -13.12 -18.44
C VAL A 289 -30.97 -14.01 -19.58
N ILE A 290 -29.76 -14.54 -19.48
CA ILE A 290 -29.19 -15.38 -20.54
C ILE A 290 -29.96 -16.70 -20.64
N GLN A 291 -30.16 -17.46 -19.55
CA GLN A 291 -30.72 -18.81 -19.63
C GLN A 291 -32.24 -18.88 -19.77
N ARG A 292 -32.99 -17.98 -19.14
CA ARG A 292 -34.45 -18.11 -19.02
C ARG A 292 -35.26 -17.17 -19.92
N THR A 293 -34.64 -16.16 -20.56
CA THR A 293 -35.40 -15.20 -21.38
C THR A 293 -35.31 -15.50 -22.88
N ARG A 294 -36.34 -15.10 -23.63
CA ARG A 294 -36.37 -15.16 -25.10
C ARG A 294 -35.21 -14.36 -25.72
N LEU A 295 -34.87 -13.24 -25.10
CA LEU A 295 -33.73 -12.41 -25.49
C LEU A 295 -32.41 -13.20 -25.36
N GLY A 296 -32.22 -13.92 -24.25
CA GLY A 296 -31.06 -14.79 -24.06
C GLY A 296 -30.98 -15.97 -25.05
N MET A 297 -32.12 -16.57 -25.43
CA MET A 297 -32.17 -17.59 -26.49
C MET A 297 -31.77 -17.03 -27.86
N MET A 298 -32.27 -15.84 -28.23
CA MET A 298 -31.93 -15.17 -29.48
C MET A 298 -30.45 -14.76 -29.53
N ILE A 299 -29.88 -14.31 -28.40
CA ILE A 299 -28.46 -13.96 -28.30
C ILE A 299 -27.58 -15.21 -28.45
N ARG A 300 -27.91 -16.33 -27.80
CA ARG A 300 -27.14 -17.59 -27.95
C ARG A 300 -27.21 -18.14 -29.37
N ALA A 301 -28.42 -18.29 -29.90
CA ALA A 301 -28.61 -18.79 -31.27
C ALA A 301 -27.92 -17.89 -32.31
N GLY A 302 -27.92 -16.57 -32.06
CA GLY A 302 -27.26 -15.58 -32.88
C GLY A 302 -25.73 -15.50 -32.73
N ASN A 303 -25.18 -16.07 -31.66
CA ASN A 303 -23.73 -16.23 -31.49
C ASN A 303 -23.24 -17.54 -32.12
N ASP A 304 -24.10 -18.57 -32.15
CA ASP A 304 -23.80 -19.88 -32.75
C ASP A 304 -23.90 -19.84 -34.30
N ASP A 305 -25.00 -19.32 -34.86
CA ASP A 305 -25.14 -19.14 -36.32
C ASP A 305 -26.09 -17.98 -36.65
N ARG A 306 -25.51 -16.83 -37.00
CA ARG A 306 -26.27 -15.62 -37.39
C ARG A 306 -27.14 -15.84 -38.61
N SER A 307 -26.61 -16.53 -39.62
CA SER A 307 -27.27 -16.73 -40.91
C SER A 307 -28.54 -17.56 -40.73
N MET A 308 -28.47 -18.58 -39.85
CA MET A 308 -29.62 -19.38 -39.45
C MET A 308 -30.69 -18.53 -38.76
N VAL A 309 -30.31 -17.69 -37.79
CA VAL A 309 -31.28 -16.87 -37.04
C VAL A 309 -31.94 -15.80 -37.91
N GLU A 310 -31.21 -15.19 -38.83
CA GLU A 310 -31.77 -14.25 -39.81
C GLU A 310 -32.71 -14.96 -40.79
N SER A 311 -32.42 -16.20 -41.19
CA SER A 311 -33.30 -17.01 -42.05
C SER A 311 -34.64 -17.38 -41.38
N LEU A 312 -34.67 -17.42 -40.04
CA LEU A 312 -35.89 -17.59 -39.24
C LEU A 312 -36.71 -16.29 -39.11
N GLY A 313 -36.31 -15.22 -39.79
CA GLY A 313 -36.98 -13.92 -39.78
C GLY A 313 -36.69 -13.08 -38.52
N ILE A 314 -35.74 -13.49 -37.69
CA ILE A 314 -35.36 -12.77 -36.47
C ILE A 314 -34.28 -11.74 -36.84
N ASN A 315 -34.62 -10.46 -36.72
CA ASN A 315 -33.68 -9.38 -36.99
C ASN A 315 -32.67 -9.24 -35.84
N ILE A 316 -31.51 -9.89 -36.00
CA ILE A 316 -30.46 -9.92 -34.98
C ILE A 316 -29.89 -8.53 -34.66
N ASN A 317 -29.87 -7.63 -35.64
CA ASN A 317 -29.45 -6.24 -35.45
C ASN A 317 -30.41 -5.48 -34.52
N MET A 318 -31.71 -5.76 -34.57
CA MET A 318 -32.70 -5.18 -33.65
C MET A 318 -32.54 -5.74 -32.23
N VAL A 319 -32.25 -7.04 -32.09
CA VAL A 319 -31.98 -7.68 -30.80
C VAL A 319 -30.76 -7.03 -30.13
N TYR A 320 -29.64 -6.88 -30.83
CA TYR A 320 -28.45 -6.24 -30.27
C TYR A 320 -28.64 -4.75 -29.96
N ARG A 321 -29.42 -4.01 -30.77
CA ARG A 321 -29.77 -2.61 -30.47
C ARG A 321 -30.59 -2.46 -29.18
N ILE A 322 -31.54 -3.36 -28.92
CA ILE A 322 -32.34 -3.34 -27.69
C ILE A 322 -31.46 -3.64 -26.48
N VAL A 323 -30.56 -4.63 -26.59
CA VAL A 323 -29.60 -4.95 -25.52
C VAL A 323 -28.67 -3.77 -25.25
N PHE A 324 -28.18 -3.12 -26.31
CA PHE A 324 -27.34 -1.92 -26.20
C PHE A 324 -28.08 -0.76 -25.54
N ALA A 325 -29.31 -0.47 -25.96
CA ALA A 325 -30.13 0.58 -25.38
C ALA A 325 -30.43 0.33 -23.90
N LEU A 326 -30.70 -0.92 -23.51
CA LEU A 326 -30.87 -1.31 -22.10
C LEU A 326 -29.57 -1.15 -21.31
N GLY A 327 -28.42 -1.55 -21.88
CA GLY A 327 -27.10 -1.37 -21.26
C GLY A 327 -26.74 0.09 -21.03
N VAL A 328 -26.94 0.95 -22.04
CA VAL A 328 -26.71 2.39 -21.95
C VAL A 328 -27.70 3.06 -20.98
N ALA A 329 -28.97 2.67 -20.99
CA ALA A 329 -29.96 3.18 -20.04
C ALA A 329 -29.63 2.81 -18.60
N MET A 330 -29.14 1.59 -18.35
CA MET A 330 -28.69 1.18 -17.01
C MET A 330 -27.40 1.90 -16.59
N ALA A 331 -26.47 2.12 -17.50
CA ALA A 331 -25.27 2.92 -17.23
C ALA A 331 -25.63 4.38 -16.89
N ALA A 332 -26.53 5.00 -17.66
CA ALA A 332 -27.01 6.36 -17.41
C ALA A 332 -27.81 6.50 -16.10
N LEU A 333 -28.51 5.45 -15.66
CA LEU A 333 -29.21 5.43 -14.38
C LEU A 333 -28.28 5.16 -13.19
N ALA A 334 -27.13 4.52 -13.41
CA ALA A 334 -26.14 4.25 -12.38
C ALA A 334 -25.22 5.47 -12.10
N GLY A 335 -25.22 6.47 -12.98
CA GLY A 335 -24.42 7.69 -12.88
C GLY A 335 -23.55 7.91 -14.10
#